data_AF-A0A3N0XSV9-F1
#
_entry.id   AF-A0A3N0XSV9-F1
#
_cell.length_a   1.000
_cell.length_b   1.000
_cell.length_c   1.000
_cell.angle_alpha   90.00
_cell.angle_beta   90.00
_cell.angle_gamma   90.00
#
_symmetry.space_group_name_H-M   'P 1'
#
loop_
_entity.id
_entity.type
_entity.pdbx_description
1 polymer ?
#
loop_
_entity_poly.entity_id
_entity_poly.type
_entity_poly.pdbx_seq_one_letter_code
_entity_poly.pdbx_strand_id
1 'polypeptide(L)'
;MCFSVTAVTFLLLFPGFYSTMTETTLQSFRGCAVRDFTFVAKKPGCRSLRISTEACWGRCHTWERPVLEPPYIQRHHSVCTYSRTRHLTARLPGCRPGVSPIYHYPQALQCDCTYCSSNHTECETF
;
A
#
# COMPACT_ATOMS: atom_id res chain seq x y z
N MET A 1 8.46 5.61 -26.19
CA MET A 1 9.61 6.23 -26.87
C MET A 1 10.81 5.37 -26.55
N CYS A 2 11.31 4.68 -27.57
CA CYS A 2 12.41 3.73 -27.52
C CYS A 2 13.74 4.46 -27.35
N PHE A 3 14.55 4.09 -26.36
CA PHE A 3 16.00 4.27 -26.41
C PHE A 3 16.57 2.92 -26.85
N SER A 4 16.66 2.73 -28.16
CA SER A 4 17.90 2.93 -28.95
C SER A 4 18.91 1.82 -28.67
N VAL A 5 18.69 0.74 -29.39
CA VAL A 5 19.69 -0.16 -29.96
C VAL A 5 20.99 0.61 -30.26
N THR A 6 22.10 0.30 -29.59
CA THR A 6 23.50 0.45 -30.06
C THR A 6 24.46 0.13 -28.91
N ALA A 7 24.64 -1.17 -28.63
CA ALA A 7 25.88 -1.69 -28.02
C ALA A 7 26.00 -3.22 -28.21
N VAL A 8 25.27 -3.78 -29.17
CA VAL A 8 25.61 -5.11 -29.71
C VAL A 8 26.85 -4.87 -30.56
N THR A 9 27.89 -5.67 -30.34
CA THR A 9 29.22 -5.60 -30.98
C THR A 9 30.23 -4.62 -30.38
N PHE A 10 30.73 -4.91 -29.17
CA PHE A 10 32.17 -4.78 -28.91
C PHE A 10 32.60 -5.79 -27.83
N LEU A 11 33.25 -6.87 -28.31
CA LEU A 11 34.27 -7.69 -27.62
C LEU A 11 33.84 -8.31 -26.27
N LEU A 12 33.26 -9.52 -26.25
CA LEU A 12 34.05 -10.77 -26.13
C LEU A 12 35.45 -10.52 -25.58
N LEU A 13 35.66 -10.63 -24.26
CA LEU A 13 36.91 -11.05 -23.56
C LEU A 13 36.89 -10.81 -22.03
N PHE A 14 35.75 -10.93 -21.34
CA PHE A 14 35.75 -11.10 -19.87
C PHE A 14 34.74 -12.20 -19.49
N PRO A 15 35.20 -13.41 -19.11
CA PRO A 15 34.30 -14.43 -18.62
C PRO A 15 33.91 -14.06 -17.19
N GLY A 16 32.66 -13.66 -17.01
CA GLY A 16 32.03 -13.63 -15.71
C GLY A 16 31.94 -12.25 -15.07
N PHE A 17 30.94 -11.48 -15.49
CA PHE A 17 30.09 -10.71 -14.59
C PHE A 17 28.71 -10.56 -15.24
N TYR A 18 27.99 -11.67 -15.37
CA TYR A 18 26.55 -11.61 -15.59
C TYR A 18 25.93 -11.12 -14.28
N SER A 19 25.58 -9.84 -14.23
CA SER A 19 24.79 -9.29 -13.12
C SER A 19 23.41 -9.93 -13.17
N THR A 20 23.15 -10.90 -12.29
CA THR A 20 21.82 -11.47 -12.10
C THR A 20 20.96 -10.41 -11.41
N MET A 21 20.09 -9.75 -12.18
CA MET A 21 18.98 -8.97 -11.61
C MET A 21 18.08 -9.95 -10.86
N THR A 22 18.21 -10.02 -9.53
CA THR A 22 17.28 -10.76 -8.68
C THR A 22 15.97 -9.99 -8.62
N GLU A 23 15.00 -10.36 -9.46
CA GLU A 23 13.63 -9.88 -9.34
C GLU A 23 12.99 -10.55 -8.11
N THR A 24 13.08 -9.90 -6.95
CA THR A 24 12.36 -10.35 -5.76
C THR A 24 10.86 -10.26 -6.04
N THR A 25 10.19 -11.39 -6.17
CA THR A 25 8.74 -11.46 -6.34
C THR A 25 8.05 -10.74 -5.17
N LEU A 26 7.09 -9.87 -5.48
CA LEU A 26 6.27 -9.11 -4.52
C LEU A 26 5.62 -9.99 -3.44
N GLN A 27 5.45 -11.28 -3.73
CA GLN A 27 4.94 -12.30 -2.80
C GLN A 27 5.89 -12.63 -1.63
N SER A 28 7.19 -12.36 -1.75
CA SER A 28 8.19 -12.68 -0.72
C SER A 28 8.47 -11.54 0.26
N PHE A 29 7.98 -10.31 -0.01
CA PHE A 29 8.22 -9.15 0.83
C PHE A 29 7.53 -9.32 2.20
N ARG A 30 8.34 -9.40 3.26
CA ARG A 30 7.90 -9.44 4.65
C ARG A 30 8.20 -8.09 5.31
N GLY A 31 7.30 -7.13 5.11
CA GLY A 31 7.37 -5.81 5.70
C GLY A 31 6.08 -5.02 5.46
N CYS A 32 5.97 -3.85 6.08
CA CYS A 32 4.89 -2.89 5.86
C CYS A 32 5.46 -1.67 5.12
N ALA A 33 4.88 -1.31 3.97
CA ALA A 33 5.42 -0.26 3.11
C ALA A 33 4.33 0.52 2.38
N VAL A 34 4.69 1.73 1.93
CA VAL A 34 3.87 2.55 1.03
C VAL A 34 3.92 1.95 -0.38
N ARG A 35 2.76 1.78 -1.02
CA ARG A 35 2.61 1.23 -2.38
C ARG A 35 1.49 1.92 -3.15
N ASP A 36 1.59 1.86 -4.47
CA ASP A 36 0.50 2.29 -5.36
C ASP A 36 -0.74 1.41 -5.18
N PHE A 37 -1.87 2.06 -4.95
CA PHE A 37 -3.16 1.45 -4.76
C PHE A 37 -4.22 2.20 -5.56
N THR A 38 -5.11 1.45 -6.22
CA THR A 38 -6.19 2.03 -7.02
C THR A 38 -7.53 1.59 -6.48
N PHE A 39 -8.40 2.56 -6.21
CA PHE A 39 -9.77 2.29 -5.74
C PHE A 39 -10.80 3.05 -6.57
N VAL A 40 -12.07 2.66 -6.41
CA VAL A 40 -13.21 3.33 -7.07
C VAL A 40 -13.87 4.25 -6.06
N ALA A 41 -13.69 5.56 -6.22
CA ALA A 41 -14.39 6.56 -5.43
C ALA A 41 -15.87 6.60 -5.83
N LYS A 42 -16.74 6.42 -4.84
CA LYS A 42 -18.19 6.48 -4.98
C LYS A 42 -18.73 7.57 -4.07
N LYS A 43 -19.55 8.46 -4.61
CA LYS A 43 -20.27 9.50 -3.86
C LYS A 43 -21.71 9.58 -4.37
N PRO A 44 -22.73 9.57 -3.48
CA PRO A 44 -24.11 9.73 -3.89
C PRO A 44 -24.33 10.98 -4.74
N GLY A 45 -25.02 10.84 -5.87
CA GLY A 45 -25.32 11.97 -6.77
C GLY A 45 -24.22 12.34 -7.75
N CYS A 46 -23.08 11.62 -7.79
CA CYS A 46 -22.03 11.77 -8.79
C CYS A 46 -21.72 10.42 -9.48
N ARG A 47 -21.06 10.45 -10.64
CA ARG A 47 -20.50 9.25 -11.27
C ARG A 47 -19.22 8.83 -10.56
N SER A 48 -18.99 7.53 -10.47
CA SER A 48 -17.78 6.98 -9.85
C SER A 48 -16.51 7.30 -10.66
N LEU A 49 -15.37 7.36 -9.97
CA LEU A 49 -14.06 7.64 -10.56
C LEU A 49 -13.03 6.66 -9.99
N ARG A 50 -12.14 6.13 -10.85
CA ARG A 50 -10.98 5.36 -10.41
C ARG A 50 -9.87 6.32 -10.00
N ILE A 51 -9.36 6.20 -8.78
CA ILE A 51 -8.30 7.03 -8.24
C ILE A 51 -7.11 6.14 -7.91
N SER A 52 -5.94 6.51 -8.40
CA SER A 52 -4.65 5.92 -8.02
C SER A 52 -4.02 6.80 -6.93
N THR A 53 -3.64 6.20 -5.82
CA THR A 53 -3.02 6.88 -4.68
C THR A 53 -1.99 5.96 -4.02
N GLU A 54 -1.15 6.50 -3.16
CA GLU A 54 -0.29 5.70 -2.30
C GLU A 54 -1.07 5.25 -1.04
N ALA A 55 -0.94 3.98 -0.69
CA ALA A 55 -1.58 3.34 0.48
C ALA A 55 -0.61 2.36 1.18
N CYS A 56 -0.96 1.93 2.38
CA CYS A 56 -0.18 0.96 3.14
C CYS A 56 -0.49 -0.47 2.72
N TRP A 57 0.56 -1.23 2.45
CA TRP A 57 0.46 -2.65 2.11
C TRP A 57 1.62 -3.44 2.69
N GLY A 58 1.34 -4.66 3.15
CA GLY A 58 2.39 -5.51 3.70
C GLY A 58 1.90 -6.55 4.69
N ARG A 59 2.87 -7.14 5.39
CA ARG A 59 2.66 -8.12 6.46
C ARG A 59 3.47 -7.72 7.68
N CYS A 60 2.89 -7.90 8.85
CA CYS A 60 3.52 -7.63 10.13
C CYS A 60 3.75 -8.92 10.90
N HIS A 61 4.77 -8.92 11.76
CA HIS A 61 5.00 -10.02 12.68
C HIS A 61 3.98 -9.96 13.81
N THR A 62 3.34 -11.09 14.06
CA THR A 62 2.39 -11.28 15.16
C THR A 62 2.78 -12.52 15.94
N TRP A 63 2.40 -12.55 17.21
CA TRP A 63 2.62 -13.71 18.07
C TRP A 63 1.59 -13.77 19.19
N GLU A 64 1.36 -14.98 19.67
CA GLU A 64 0.62 -15.26 20.89
C GLU A 64 1.48 -16.15 21.77
N ARG A 65 1.58 -15.81 23.06
CA ARG A 65 2.34 -16.56 24.05
C ARG A 65 1.43 -17.00 25.18
N PRO A 66 1.32 -18.30 25.47
CA PRO A 66 0.60 -18.77 26.64
C PRO A 66 1.35 -18.33 27.91
N VAL A 67 0.60 -17.92 28.93
CA VAL A 67 1.09 -17.52 30.25
C VAL A 67 0.28 -18.25 31.33
N LEU A 68 0.87 -18.46 32.52
CA LEU A 68 0.24 -19.25 33.58
C LEU A 68 -0.87 -18.46 34.30
N GLU A 69 -0.69 -17.15 34.44
CA GLU A 69 -1.67 -16.26 35.06
C GLU A 69 -2.68 -15.73 34.04
N PRO A 70 -3.93 -15.42 34.46
CA PRO A 70 -4.89 -14.70 33.63
C PRO A 70 -4.26 -13.42 33.02
N PRO A 71 -4.49 -13.11 31.73
CA PRO A 71 -5.50 -13.67 30.83
C PRO A 71 -5.09 -14.96 30.09
N TYR A 72 -4.08 -15.68 30.57
CA TYR A 72 -3.55 -16.96 30.04
C TYR A 72 -2.91 -16.91 28.65
N ILE A 73 -3.18 -15.85 27.87
CA ILE A 73 -2.56 -15.62 26.57
C ILE A 73 -2.16 -14.15 26.48
N GLN A 74 -0.88 -13.91 26.27
CA GLN A 74 -0.37 -12.61 25.85
C GLN A 74 -0.35 -12.54 24.34
N ARG A 75 -1.03 -11.55 23.76
CA ARG A 75 -1.19 -11.40 22.31
C ARG A 75 -0.49 -10.15 21.82
N HIS A 76 0.21 -10.26 20.70
CA HIS A 76 0.79 -9.14 19.98
C HIS A 76 0.32 -9.20 18.52
N HIS A 77 -0.79 -8.50 18.26
CA HIS A 77 -1.44 -8.47 16.95
C HIS A 77 -1.22 -7.10 16.31
N SER A 78 -0.06 -6.95 15.70
CA SER A 78 0.28 -5.77 14.90
C SER A 78 -0.25 -5.94 13.46
N VAL A 79 -0.81 -4.86 12.91
CA VAL A 79 -1.29 -4.77 11.54
C VAL A 79 -0.51 -3.70 10.78
N CYS A 80 -0.42 -3.83 9.45
CA CYS A 80 0.19 -2.82 8.61
C CYS A 80 -0.82 -1.70 8.39
N THR A 81 -0.57 -0.52 8.96
CA THR A 81 -1.49 0.61 8.89
C THR A 81 -0.74 1.93 8.67
N TYR A 82 -1.52 2.98 8.44
CA TYR A 82 -1.02 4.32 8.21
C TYR A 82 -0.42 4.89 9.50
N SER A 83 0.86 5.25 9.43
CA SER A 83 1.55 5.99 10.51
C SER A 83 1.42 7.49 10.30
N ARG A 84 1.54 7.93 9.03
CA ARG A 84 1.35 9.32 8.64
C ARG A 84 0.57 9.38 7.34
N THR A 85 -0.47 10.22 7.32
CA THR A 85 -1.35 10.42 6.17
C THR A 85 -1.37 11.87 5.71
N ARG A 86 -1.70 12.06 4.44
CA ARG A 86 -2.08 13.35 3.87
C ARG A 86 -3.50 13.26 3.32
N HIS A 87 -4.32 14.25 3.62
CA HIS A 87 -5.67 14.33 3.06
C HIS A 87 -5.61 15.01 1.68
N LEU A 88 -6.14 14.32 0.68
CA LEU A 88 -6.23 14.81 -0.69
C LEU A 88 -7.69 14.93 -1.13
N THR A 89 -7.89 15.64 -2.24
CA THR A 89 -9.20 15.81 -2.87
C THR A 89 -9.17 15.44 -4.34
N ALA A 90 -10.22 14.77 -4.80
CA ALA A 90 -10.49 14.53 -6.23
C ALA A 90 -11.83 15.15 -6.62
N ARG A 91 -11.98 15.48 -7.91
CA ARG A 91 -13.24 15.99 -8.47
C ARG A 91 -13.96 14.88 -9.23
N LEU A 92 -15.12 14.47 -8.73
CA LEU A 92 -15.93 13.43 -9.37
C LEU A 92 -16.72 13.97 -10.57
N PRO A 93 -16.84 13.19 -11.66
CA PRO A 93 -17.60 13.60 -12.84
C PRO A 93 -19.11 13.41 -12.67
N GLY A 94 -19.91 14.10 -13.48
CA GLY A 94 -21.35 13.83 -13.63
C GLY A 94 -22.18 14.03 -12.36
N CYS A 95 -21.84 15.03 -11.55
CA CYS A 95 -22.60 15.35 -10.34
C CYS A 95 -23.92 16.07 -10.65
N ARG A 96 -24.97 15.76 -9.90
CA ARG A 96 -26.27 16.47 -9.95
C ARG A 96 -26.12 17.92 -9.47
N PRO A 97 -27.02 18.84 -9.91
CA PRO A 97 -27.05 20.21 -9.38
C PRO A 97 -27.14 20.24 -7.85
N GLY A 98 -26.37 21.12 -7.20
CA GLY A 98 -26.32 21.23 -5.74
C GLY A 98 -25.45 20.19 -5.03
N VAL A 99 -24.95 19.16 -5.72
CA VAL A 99 -24.01 18.18 -5.15
C VAL A 99 -22.58 18.64 -5.37
N SER A 100 -21.81 18.78 -4.29
CA SER A 100 -20.38 19.09 -4.40
C SER A 100 -19.63 17.96 -5.12
N PRO A 101 -18.82 18.26 -6.15
CA PRO A 101 -18.03 17.24 -6.84
C PRO A 101 -16.75 16.83 -6.08
N ILE A 102 -16.45 17.46 -4.94
CA ILE A 102 -15.23 17.21 -4.18
C ILE A 102 -15.36 15.90 -3.39
N TYR A 103 -14.36 15.03 -3.50
CA TYR A 103 -14.23 13.78 -2.75
C TYR A 103 -12.91 13.78 -1.99
N HIS A 104 -12.95 13.57 -0.67
CA HIS A 104 -11.78 13.58 0.20
C HIS A 104 -11.31 12.14 0.44
N TYR A 105 -10.00 11.92 0.41
CA TYR A 105 -9.41 10.60 0.68
C TYR A 105 -7.99 10.73 1.26
N PRO A 106 -7.53 9.75 2.05
CA PRO A 106 -6.18 9.74 2.58
C PRO A 106 -5.17 9.18 1.56
N GLN A 107 -3.95 9.71 1.60
CA GLN A 107 -2.75 9.16 0.97
C GLN A 107 -1.75 8.77 2.06
N ALA A 108 -1.12 7.61 1.94
CA ALA A 108 -0.04 7.19 2.84
C ALA A 108 1.24 7.99 2.57
N LEU A 109 1.78 8.62 3.61
CA LEU A 109 3.15 9.14 3.61
C LEU A 109 4.12 8.17 4.28
N GLN A 110 3.64 7.42 5.26
CA GLN A 110 4.41 6.43 6.01
C GLN A 110 3.48 5.32 6.52
N CYS A 111 4.00 4.10 6.56
CA CYS A 111 3.29 2.90 7.02
C CYS A 111 4.12 2.19 8.08
N ASP A 112 3.47 1.71 9.14
CA ASP A 112 4.12 1.00 10.24
C ASP A 112 3.31 -0.21 10.68
N CYS A 113 3.99 -1.16 11.33
CA CYS A 113 3.36 -2.28 12.03
C CYS A 113 3.02 -1.87 13.46
N THR A 114 1.74 -1.67 13.74
CA THR A 114 1.26 -1.27 15.08
C THR A 114 -0.12 -1.86 15.36
N TYR A 115 -0.63 -1.65 16.58
CA TYR A 115 -1.99 -2.05 16.93
C TYR A 115 -3.03 -1.28 16.10
N CYS A 116 -4.09 -1.96 15.66
CA CYS A 116 -5.16 -1.32 14.91
C CYS A 116 -6.00 -0.42 15.82
N SER A 117 -6.01 0.90 15.56
CA SER A 117 -6.81 1.86 16.33
C SER A 117 -8.15 2.13 15.66
N SER A 118 -9.24 1.76 16.34
CA SER A 118 -10.62 2.02 15.90
C SER A 118 -11.04 3.49 15.88
N ASN A 119 -10.19 4.39 16.37
CA ASN A 119 -10.47 5.83 16.36
C ASN A 119 -10.47 6.41 14.94
N HIS A 120 -9.63 5.86 14.05
CA HIS A 120 -9.44 6.38 12.69
C HIS A 120 -9.36 5.29 11.61
N THR A 121 -9.37 4.02 12.01
CA THR A 121 -9.29 2.87 11.09
C THR A 121 -10.37 1.86 11.45
N GLU A 122 -11.08 1.35 10.46
CA GLU A 122 -12.00 0.23 10.66
C GLU A 122 -11.17 -1.07 10.77
N CYS A 123 -11.18 -1.67 11.95
CA CYS A 123 -10.38 -2.84 12.29
C CYS A 123 -11.20 -4.12 12.08
N GLU A 124 -11.27 -4.57 10.83
CA GLU A 124 -12.06 -5.74 10.43
C GLU A 124 -11.18 -6.91 9.96
N THR A 125 -11.73 -8.13 10.06
CA THR A 125 -11.15 -9.34 9.48
C THR A 125 -11.86 -9.67 8.15
N PHE A 126 -11.10 -10.07 7.12
CA PHE A 126 -11.63 -10.45 5.80
C PHE A 126 -12.26 -11.85 5.77
#